data_AF-A0A920VKV2-F1
#
_entry.id   AF-A0A920VKV2-F1
#
_cell.length_a   1.000
_cell.length_b   1.000
_cell.length_c   1.000
_cell.angle_alpha   90.00
_cell.angle_beta   90.00
_cell.angle_gamma   90.00
#
_symmetry.space_group_name_H-M   'P 1'
#
loop_
_entity.id
_entity.type
_entity.pdbx_description
1 polymer ?
#
loop_
_entity_poly.entity_id
_entity_poly.type
_entity_poly.pdbx_seq_one_letter_code
_entity_poly.pdbx_strand_id
1 'polypeptide(L)' 'MVHRGFSTNGPDQQSARTHTTFAVPGATTESTGLPENGRAGGAWIMGAGTSEAHIMIPG' A
#
# COMPACT_ATOMS: atom_id res chain seq x y z
N MET A 1 -1.38 12.96 11.06
CA MET A 1 -2.45 12.01 11.46
C MET A 1 -2.47 10.90 10.42
N VAL A 2 -2.21 9.66 10.81
CA VAL A 2 -2.22 8.50 9.89
C VAL A 2 -3.63 7.93 9.87
N HIS A 3 -4.26 7.89 8.69
CA HIS A 3 -5.55 7.22 8.50
C HIS A 3 -5.32 5.76 8.10
N ARG A 4 -5.96 4.83 8.82
CA ARG A 4 -5.96 3.40 8.53
C ARG A 4 -7.24 3.03 7.79
N GLY A 5 -7.12 2.35 6.66
CA GLY A 5 -8.23 1.82 5.86
C GLY A 5 -8.05 0.34 5.54
N PHE A 6 -9.11 -0.29 5.05
CA PHE A 6 -9.08 -1.62 4.46
C PHE A 6 -9.53 -1.52 3.01
N SER A 7 -8.82 -2.16 2.09
CA SER A 7 -9.15 -2.17 0.67
C SER A 7 -9.17 -3.58 0.12
N THR A 8 -10.20 -3.91 -0.66
CA THR A 8 -10.33 -5.21 -1.32
C THR A 8 -10.16 -4.98 -2.81
N ASN A 9 -9.11 -5.57 -3.41
CA ASN A 9 -8.78 -5.37 -4.83
C ASN A 9 -8.42 -6.70 -5.49
N GLY A 10 -8.93 -6.90 -6.71
CA GLY A 10 -8.65 -8.03 -7.58
C GLY A 10 -9.44 -7.94 -8.88
N PRO A 11 -9.08 -8.73 -9.91
CA PRO A 11 -9.77 -8.71 -11.21
C PRO A 11 -11.22 -9.20 -11.12
N ASP A 12 -11.54 -9.98 -10.09
CA ASP A 12 -12.85 -10.54 -9.80
C ASP A 12 -12.98 -10.75 -8.27
N GLN A 13 -14.21 -11.01 -7.80
CA GLN A 13 -14.49 -11.17 -6.38
C GLN A 13 -13.76 -12.37 -5.76
N GLN A 14 -13.49 -13.45 -6.51
CA GLN A 14 -12.81 -14.65 -6.02
C GLN A 14 -11.29 -14.43 -5.89
N SER A 15 -10.72 -13.60 -6.77
CA SER A 15 -9.30 -13.24 -6.77
C SER A 15 -8.99 -12.00 -5.92
N ALA A 16 -10.00 -11.34 -5.35
CA ALA A 16 -9.82 -10.11 -4.59
C ALA A 16 -9.14 -10.37 -3.24
N ARG A 17 -8.05 -9.65 -2.98
CA ARG A 17 -7.32 -9.71 -1.72
C ARG A 17 -7.62 -8.48 -0.88
N THR A 18 -7.75 -8.70 0.42
CA THR A 18 -7.88 -7.62 1.39
C THR A 18 -6.50 -7.10 1.73
N HIS A 19 -6.34 -5.78 1.73
CA HIS A 19 -5.13 -5.10 2.14
C HIS A 19 -5.47 -4.14 3.28
N THR A 20 -4.62 -4.10 4.30
CA THR A 20 -4.63 -2.98 5.25
C THR A 20 -3.81 -1.86 4.64
N THR A 21 -4.36 -0.65 4.64
CA THR A 21 -3.72 0.51 4.02
C THR A 21 -3.54 1.62 5.06
N PHE A 22 -2.40 2.31 5.02
CA PHE A 22 -2.10 3.48 5.85
C PHE A 22 -1.74 4.67 4.97
N ALA A 23 -2.42 5.80 5.11
CA ALA A 23 -2.07 7.04 4.41
C ALA A 23 -0.81 7.64 5.04
N VAL A 24 0.26 7.75 4.25
CA VAL A 24 1.56 8.30 4.66
C VAL A 24 2.07 9.24 3.56
N PRO A 25 1.59 10.50 3.53
CA PRO A 25 1.98 11.47 2.51
C PRO A 25 3.50 11.62 2.40
N GLY A 26 4.02 11.59 1.17
CA GLY A 26 5.45 11.72 0.89
C GLY A 26 6.29 10.47 1.18
N ALA A 27 5.70 9.32 1.51
CA ALA A 27 6.45 8.08 1.72
C ALA A 27 7.25 7.67 0.46
N THR A 28 8.52 7.32 0.64
CA THR A 28 9.44 6.89 -0.40
C THR A 28 10.15 5.59 -0.01
N THR A 29 10.74 4.91 -0.99
CA THR A 29 11.61 3.76 -0.74
C THR A 29 12.74 4.12 0.22
N GLU A 30 13.33 5.30 0.06
CA GLU A 30 14.45 5.77 0.89
C GLU A 30 14.04 6.02 2.36
N SER A 31 12.83 6.55 2.58
CA SER A 31 12.34 6.86 3.93
C SER A 31 11.78 5.64 4.68
N THR A 32 11.30 4.62 3.96
CA THR A 32 10.59 3.48 4.57
C THR A 32 11.27 2.13 4.37
N GLY A 33 12.18 2.02 3.39
CA GLY A 33 12.77 0.76 2.95
C GLY A 33 11.80 -0.16 2.20
N LEU A 34 10.58 0.29 1.92
CA LEU A 34 9.56 -0.52 1.25
C LEU A 34 9.63 -0.37 -0.28
N PRO A 35 9.35 -1.43 -1.04
CA PRO A 35 9.26 -1.36 -2.49
C PRO A 35 8.03 -0.56 -2.94
N GLU A 36 8.05 -0.08 -4.17
CA GLU A 36 7.00 0.74 -4.80
C GLU A 36 5.90 -0.11 -5.47
N ASN A 37 5.98 -1.44 -5.30
CA ASN A 37 5.04 -2.39 -5.88
C ASN A 37 4.94 -3.66 -5.01
N GLY A 38 3.75 -4.24 -4.96
CA GLY A 38 3.47 -5.44 -4.17
C GLY A 38 3.95 -6.76 -4.79
N ARG A 39 4.77 -6.75 -5.86
CA ARG A 39 5.22 -7.99 -6.53
C ARG A 39 6.10 -8.86 -5.64
N ALA A 40 6.74 -8.26 -4.64
CA ALA A 40 7.56 -8.97 -3.65
C ALA A 40 6.72 -9.73 -2.61
N GLY A 41 5.39 -9.62 -2.61
CA GLY A 41 4.51 -10.32 -1.68
C GLY A 41 4.50 -9.79 -0.25
N GLY A 42 5.31 -8.77 0.06
CA GLY A 42 5.31 -8.05 1.33
C GLY A 42 4.62 -6.69 1.25
N ALA A 43 4.81 -5.86 2.27
CA ALA A 43 4.33 -4.48 2.29
C ALA A 43 4.95 -3.64 1.16
N TRP A 44 4.23 -2.67 0.63
CA TRP A 44 4.72 -1.77 -0.42
C TRP A 44 4.10 -0.37 -0.33
N ILE A 45 4.70 0.59 -1.05
CA ILE A 45 4.21 1.96 -1.18
C ILE A 45 3.39 2.07 -2.47
N MET A 46 2.15 2.52 -2.36
CA MET A 46 1.32 2.94 -3.48
C MET A 46 1.43 4.46 -3.63
N GLY A 47 1.81 4.94 -4.82
CA GLY A 47 1.95 6.38 -5.09
C GLY A 47 3.15 7.02 -4.37
N ALA A 48 4.31 6.34 -4.33
CA ALA A 48 5.51 6.82 -3.65
C ALA A 48 5.88 8.26 -4.03
N GLY A 49 6.31 9.05 -3.04
CA GLY A 49 6.71 10.45 -3.19
C GLY A 49 5.56 11.44 -3.39
N THR A 50 4.31 10.98 -3.45
CA THR A 50 3.14 11.85 -3.63
C THR A 50 2.45 12.21 -2.30
N SER A 51 1.64 13.26 -2.31
CA SER A 51 0.79 13.63 -1.15
C SER A 51 -0.24 12.56 -0.80
N GLU A 52 -0.52 11.64 -1.71
CA GLU A 52 -1.47 10.53 -1.54
C GLU A 52 -0.75 9.19 -1.41
N ALA A 53 0.50 9.20 -0.97
CA ALA A 53 1.24 7.96 -0.76
C ALA A 53 0.60 7.11 0.36
N HIS A 54 0.49 5.80 0.12
CA HIS A 54 -0.06 4.85 1.05
C HIS A 54 0.87 3.65 1.25
N ILE A 55 0.97 3.14 2.48
CA ILE A 55 1.57 1.84 2.76
C ILE A 55 0.48 0.78 2.66
N MET A 56 0.68 -0.20 1.79
CA MET A 56 -0.19 -1.34 1.56
C MET A 56 0.39 -2.58 2.22
N ILE A 57 -0.39 -3.23 3.08
CA ILE A 57 -0.06 -4.50 3.74
C ILE A 57 -1.01 -5.57 3.19
N PRO A 58 -0.52 -6.57 2.44
CA PRO A 58 -1.34 -7.69 2.00
C PRO A 58 -1.78 -8.54 3.19
N GLY A 59 -3.04 -8.98 3.17
CA GLY A 59 -3.62 -9.96 4.08
C GLY A 59 -3.70 -11.36 3.47
#